data_AF-A0A7Y2TTC1-F1
#
_entry.id   AF-A0A7Y2TTC1-F1
#
_cell.length_a   1.000
_cell.length_b   1.000
_cell.length_c   1.000
_cell.angle_alpha   90.00
_cell.angle_beta   90.00
_cell.angle_gamma   90.00
#
_symmetry.space_group_name_H-M   'P 1'
#
loop_
_entity.id
_entity.type
_entity.pdbx_description
1 polymer ?
#
loop_
_entity_poly.entity_id
_entity_poly.type
_entity_poly.pdbx_seq_one_letter_code
_entity_poly.pdbx_strand_id
1 'polypeptide(L)'
;MSRADPIPRNQENDYTREQASARRDFAAERTGASLDTVGSYTIDPAVTRGNVENFIGTVQMPLGLAGPLRMAGEHAQGDFYVPLATTEGTLVASYSRGMRVISECGGVRATVVKHSMQRAPVFLFETALQARDFGQWLNDEFEAIKAAAEQSTSTGKLVEIEQYPVANMLYTRFCYTTGDAAGQNMSGRATFFACEWIR
;
A
#
# COMPACT_ATOMS: atom_id res chain seq x y z
N MET A 1 38.34 -5.54 -10.94
CA MET A 1 36.95 -5.45 -11.44
C MET A 1 36.69 -3.97 -11.71
N SER A 2 36.53 -3.56 -12.98
CA SER A 2 36.25 -2.14 -13.25
C SER A 2 34.91 -1.78 -12.59
N ARG A 3 34.86 -0.64 -11.92
CA ARG A 3 33.61 -0.11 -11.37
C ARG A 3 32.70 0.17 -12.57
N ALA A 4 31.53 -0.48 -12.62
CA ALA A 4 30.53 -0.16 -13.62
C ALA A 4 30.12 1.31 -13.49
N ASP A 5 29.83 1.96 -14.60
CA ASP A 5 29.39 3.35 -14.59
C ASP A 5 28.08 3.49 -13.80
N PRO A 6 27.95 4.54 -12.98
CA PRO A 6 26.72 4.79 -12.24
C PRO A 6 25.57 5.20 -13.17
N ILE A 7 24.34 4.87 -12.78
CA ILE A 7 23.12 5.36 -13.46
C ILE A 7 23.10 6.90 -13.42
N PRO A 8 22.80 7.59 -14.54
CA PRO A 8 22.68 9.04 -14.58
C PRO A 8 21.68 9.54 -13.54
N ARG A 9 22.10 10.56 -12.79
CA ARG A 9 21.32 11.19 -11.74
C ARG A 9 21.62 12.67 -11.66
N ASN A 10 20.59 13.48 -11.44
CA ASN A 10 20.72 14.89 -11.13
C ASN A 10 20.43 15.14 -9.64
N GLN A 11 21.34 15.84 -8.96
CA GLN A 11 21.21 16.11 -7.52
C GLN A 11 20.16 17.20 -7.21
N GLU A 12 19.90 18.11 -8.13
CA GLU A 12 18.94 19.21 -7.98
C GLU A 12 17.52 18.75 -8.33
N ASN A 13 17.34 18.15 -9.50
CA ASN A 13 16.05 17.63 -9.94
C ASN A 13 16.17 16.39 -10.84
N ASP A 14 15.85 15.24 -10.27
CA ASP A 14 15.96 13.93 -10.94
C ASP A 14 14.66 13.48 -11.65
N TYR A 15 13.62 14.31 -11.59
CA TYR A 15 12.27 14.02 -12.06
C TYR A 15 11.91 14.91 -13.26
N THR A 16 12.77 14.93 -14.28
CA THR A 16 12.53 15.64 -15.54
C THR A 16 12.51 14.69 -16.72
N ARG A 17 11.99 15.15 -17.87
CA ARG A 17 11.97 14.36 -19.11
C ARG A 17 13.38 14.11 -19.63
N GLU A 18 14.29 15.07 -19.45
CA GLU A 18 15.69 14.99 -19.81
C GLU A 18 16.41 13.92 -18.99
N GLN A 19 16.21 13.89 -17.66
CA GLN A 19 16.79 12.84 -16.81
C GLN A 19 16.21 11.46 -17.14
N ALA A 20 14.92 11.38 -17.43
CA ALA A 20 14.32 10.14 -17.91
C ALA A 20 14.92 9.67 -19.24
N SER A 21 15.23 10.60 -20.17
CA SER A 21 15.90 10.28 -21.44
C SER A 21 17.32 9.81 -21.21
N ALA A 22 18.12 10.55 -20.44
CA ALA A 22 19.51 10.19 -20.16
C ALA A 22 19.63 8.78 -19.55
N ARG A 23 18.70 8.39 -18.68
CA ARG A 23 18.64 7.03 -18.12
C ARG A 23 18.21 5.97 -19.15
N ARG A 24 17.28 6.29 -20.06
CA ARG A 24 16.93 5.38 -21.17
C ARG A 24 18.11 5.19 -22.11
N ASP A 25 18.81 6.26 -22.47
CA ASP A 25 19.98 6.23 -23.35
C ASP A 25 21.09 5.39 -22.71
N PHE A 26 21.37 5.63 -21.42
CA PHE A 26 22.30 4.82 -20.63
C PHE A 26 21.96 3.31 -20.66
N ALA A 27 20.67 2.96 -20.53
CA ALA A 27 20.21 1.58 -20.56
C ALA A 27 20.31 0.98 -21.97
N ALA A 28 19.95 1.75 -23.01
CA ALA A 28 20.02 1.34 -24.41
C ALA A 28 21.46 1.06 -24.84
N GLU A 29 22.43 1.91 -24.48
CA GLU A 29 23.86 1.71 -24.76
C GLU A 29 24.41 0.40 -24.19
N ARG A 30 23.94 0.00 -23.00
CA ARG A 30 24.45 -1.18 -22.28
C ARG A 30 23.76 -2.47 -22.66
N THR A 31 22.54 -2.40 -23.16
CA THR A 31 21.70 -3.57 -23.44
C THR A 31 21.44 -3.80 -24.92
N GLY A 32 21.61 -2.77 -25.76
CA GLY A 32 21.19 -2.77 -27.16
C GLY A 32 19.66 -2.75 -27.35
N ALA A 33 18.86 -2.62 -26.28
CA ALA A 33 17.41 -2.61 -26.37
C ALA A 33 16.85 -1.24 -26.78
N SER A 34 15.83 -1.22 -27.63
CA SER A 34 15.01 -0.02 -27.86
C SER A 34 14.01 0.14 -26.70
N LEU A 35 13.85 1.39 -26.25
CA LEU A 35 12.93 1.78 -25.17
C LEU A 35 11.92 2.83 -25.66
N ASP A 36 11.60 2.85 -26.96
CA ASP A 36 10.75 3.88 -27.58
C ASP A 36 9.34 3.91 -26.96
N THR A 37 8.74 2.74 -26.74
CA THR A 37 7.40 2.63 -26.13
C THR A 37 7.41 2.98 -24.65
N VAL A 38 8.51 2.72 -23.94
CA VAL A 38 8.71 3.12 -22.54
C VAL A 38 8.84 4.63 -22.43
N GLY A 39 9.57 5.25 -23.38
CA GLY A 39 9.77 6.69 -23.46
C GLY A 39 8.56 7.49 -23.94
N SER A 40 7.55 6.82 -24.52
CA SER A 40 6.31 7.44 -24.99
C SER A 40 5.25 7.46 -23.89
N TYR A 41 5.35 8.47 -23.01
CA TYR A 41 4.44 8.64 -21.87
C TYR A 41 3.95 10.09 -21.74
N THR A 42 2.70 10.23 -21.30
CA THR A 42 2.02 11.52 -21.17
C THR A 42 2.20 12.15 -19.79
N ILE A 43 2.43 11.35 -18.75
CA ILE A 43 2.60 11.85 -17.38
C ILE A 43 3.83 12.77 -17.29
N ASP A 44 3.75 13.79 -16.43
CA ASP A 44 4.91 14.61 -16.07
C ASP A 44 5.80 13.81 -15.09
N PRO A 45 7.09 13.56 -15.38
CA PRO A 45 7.97 12.88 -14.45
C PRO A 45 7.97 13.45 -13.03
N ALA A 46 7.69 14.75 -12.86
CA ALA A 46 7.59 15.38 -11.54
C ALA A 46 6.57 14.72 -10.61
N VAL A 47 5.44 14.22 -11.14
CA VAL A 47 4.38 13.57 -10.33
C VAL A 47 4.80 12.20 -9.80
N THR A 48 5.88 11.64 -10.33
CA THR A 48 6.39 10.33 -9.91
C THR A 48 7.28 10.41 -8.66
N ARG A 49 7.52 11.62 -8.14
CA ARG A 49 8.27 11.83 -6.89
C ARG A 49 7.59 11.12 -5.72
N GLY A 50 8.34 10.23 -5.07
CA GLY A 50 7.84 9.40 -3.97
C GLY A 50 7.08 8.14 -4.43
N ASN A 51 6.93 7.93 -5.75
CA ASN A 51 6.34 6.73 -6.33
C ASN A 51 7.39 5.80 -6.93
N VAL A 52 8.42 6.34 -7.59
CA VAL A 52 9.50 5.56 -8.21
C VAL A 52 10.78 6.37 -8.34
N GLU A 53 11.93 5.77 -8.02
CA GLU A 53 13.25 6.32 -8.27
C GLU A 53 13.75 5.95 -9.68
N ASN A 54 14.74 6.69 -10.20
CA ASN A 54 15.36 6.37 -11.49
C ASN A 54 14.36 6.26 -12.65
N PHE A 55 13.34 7.14 -12.68
CA PHE A 55 12.27 7.11 -13.68
C PHE A 55 12.82 7.13 -15.12
N ILE A 56 12.45 6.12 -15.91
CA ILE A 56 12.81 6.00 -17.33
C ILE A 56 11.61 6.12 -18.27
N GLY A 57 10.38 6.14 -17.74
CA GLY A 57 9.15 6.16 -18.53
C GLY A 57 8.06 5.31 -17.91
N THR A 58 7.09 4.87 -18.71
CA THR A 58 5.92 4.12 -18.22
C THR A 58 5.69 2.83 -18.99
N VAL A 59 5.10 1.84 -18.33
CA VAL A 59 4.49 0.69 -19.01
C VAL A 59 3.06 1.05 -19.42
N GLN A 60 2.67 0.68 -20.64
CA GLN A 60 1.29 0.79 -21.11
C GLN A 60 0.52 -0.46 -20.70
N MET A 61 -0.54 -0.29 -19.92
CA MET A 61 -1.40 -1.39 -19.46
C MET A 61 -2.76 -1.30 -20.18
N PRO A 62 -3.23 -2.37 -20.86
CA PRO A 62 -4.56 -2.37 -21.44
C PRO A 62 -5.62 -2.15 -20.35
N LEU A 63 -6.59 -1.28 -20.64
CA LEU A 63 -7.65 -0.88 -19.71
C LEU A 63 -9.01 -1.22 -20.32
N GLY A 64 -9.78 -2.06 -19.64
CA GLY A 64 -11.15 -2.40 -20.00
C GLY A 64 -12.17 -1.81 -19.02
N LEU A 65 -13.44 -1.80 -19.43
CA LEU A 65 -14.56 -1.37 -18.59
C LEU A 65 -15.55 -2.54 -18.44
N ALA A 66 -15.86 -2.93 -17.20
CA ALA A 66 -16.82 -3.99 -16.89
C ALA A 66 -18.05 -3.42 -16.16
N GLY A 67 -19.26 -3.91 -16.49
CA GLY A 67 -20.49 -3.49 -15.82
C GLY A 67 -21.74 -3.53 -16.70
N PRO A 68 -22.89 -3.05 -16.19
CA PRO A 68 -23.04 -2.44 -14.86
C PRO A 68 -23.04 -3.47 -13.72
N LEU A 69 -22.49 -3.07 -12.57
CA LEU A 69 -22.68 -3.74 -11.28
C LEU A 69 -23.63 -2.91 -10.41
N ARG A 70 -24.84 -3.41 -10.18
CA ARG A 70 -25.82 -2.82 -9.26
C ARG A 70 -25.41 -3.09 -7.83
N MET A 71 -25.04 -2.04 -7.11
CA MET A 71 -24.70 -2.07 -5.70
C MET A 71 -25.89 -1.62 -4.85
N ALA A 72 -26.14 -2.36 -3.77
CA ALA A 72 -27.04 -2.01 -2.68
C ALA A 72 -26.27 -2.15 -1.35
N GLY A 73 -25.16 -1.43 -1.24
CA GLY A 73 -24.28 -1.43 -0.07
C GLY A 73 -24.42 -0.18 0.78
N GLU A 74 -23.76 -0.20 1.94
CA GLU A 74 -23.75 0.91 2.90
C GLU A 74 -23.14 2.19 2.33
N HIS A 75 -22.00 2.06 1.62
CA HIS A 75 -21.24 3.19 1.08
C HIS A 75 -21.33 3.33 -0.45
N ALA A 76 -21.98 2.39 -1.14
CA ALA A 76 -22.12 2.39 -2.59
C ALA A 76 -23.52 1.91 -2.99
N GLN A 77 -24.29 2.80 -3.64
CA GLN A 77 -25.65 2.54 -4.09
C GLN A 77 -25.81 2.99 -5.54
N GLY A 78 -26.39 2.12 -6.38
CA GLY A 78 -26.61 2.40 -7.81
C GLY A 78 -25.79 1.51 -8.74
N ASP A 79 -25.72 1.90 -10.01
CA ASP A 79 -24.99 1.16 -11.06
C ASP A 79 -23.57 1.68 -11.22
N PHE A 80 -22.59 0.77 -11.14
CA PHE A 80 -21.17 1.08 -11.29
C PHE A 80 -20.58 0.42 -12.53
N TYR A 81 -19.68 1.14 -13.18
CA TYR A 81 -18.82 0.61 -14.25
C TYR A 81 -17.38 0.60 -13.75
N VAL A 82 -16.78 -0.58 -13.68
CA VAL A 82 -15.50 -0.81 -13.01
C VAL A 82 -14.38 -0.84 -14.04
N PRO A 83 -13.39 0.07 -13.97
CA PRO A 83 -12.19 0.02 -14.79
C PRO A 83 -11.29 -1.13 -14.34
N LEU A 84 -10.79 -1.94 -15.28
CA LEU A 84 -9.92 -3.08 -15.03
C LEU A 84 -8.68 -3.01 -15.93
N ALA A 85 -7.50 -2.83 -15.33
CA ALA A 85 -6.22 -2.84 -16.04
C ALA A 85 -5.64 -4.25 -16.04
N THR A 86 -5.49 -4.88 -17.20
CA THR A 86 -5.04 -6.28 -17.30
C THR A 86 -4.46 -6.63 -18.68
N THR A 87 -3.55 -7.60 -18.72
CA THR A 87 -3.11 -8.26 -19.96
C THR A 87 -3.76 -9.64 -20.15
N GLU A 88 -4.55 -10.10 -19.19
CA GLU A 88 -5.21 -11.41 -19.23
C GLU A 88 -6.44 -11.37 -20.15
N GLY A 89 -6.40 -12.20 -21.20
CA GLY A 89 -7.53 -12.35 -22.13
C GLY A 89 -8.79 -12.87 -21.42
N THR A 90 -9.96 -12.44 -21.89
CA THR A 90 -11.29 -12.85 -21.37
C THR A 90 -11.63 -12.35 -19.96
N LEU A 91 -10.67 -11.90 -19.14
CA LEU A 91 -10.92 -11.45 -17.76
C LEU A 91 -12.02 -10.39 -17.68
N VAL A 92 -11.86 -9.27 -18.41
CA VAL A 92 -12.83 -8.16 -18.41
C VAL A 92 -14.22 -8.61 -18.89
N ALA A 93 -14.27 -9.43 -19.95
CA ALA A 93 -15.53 -9.95 -20.48
C ALA A 93 -16.22 -10.89 -19.48
N SER A 94 -15.44 -11.72 -18.78
CA SER A 94 -15.96 -12.64 -17.76
C SER A 94 -16.56 -11.87 -16.58
N TYR A 95 -15.82 -10.88 -16.04
CA TYR A 95 -16.32 -10.00 -14.98
C TYR A 95 -17.58 -9.25 -15.43
N SER A 96 -17.58 -8.68 -16.64
CA SER A 96 -18.73 -7.95 -17.18
C SER A 96 -19.99 -8.83 -17.27
N ARG A 97 -19.87 -10.09 -17.73
CA ARG A 97 -20.99 -11.05 -17.72
C ARG A 97 -21.48 -11.33 -16.30
N GLY A 98 -20.59 -11.59 -15.36
CA GLY A 98 -20.95 -11.84 -13.96
C GLY A 98 -21.66 -10.65 -13.31
N MET A 99 -21.11 -9.45 -13.50
CA MET A 99 -21.72 -8.20 -13.03
C MET A 99 -23.12 -8.01 -13.60
N ARG A 100 -23.32 -8.24 -14.90
CA ARG A 100 -24.63 -8.16 -15.54
C ARG A 100 -25.63 -9.13 -14.92
N VAL A 101 -25.26 -10.40 -14.75
CA VAL A 101 -26.14 -11.42 -14.15
C VAL A 101 -26.53 -11.01 -12.73
N ILE A 102 -25.57 -10.61 -11.91
CA ILE A 102 -25.83 -10.15 -10.53
C ILE A 102 -26.77 -8.95 -10.53
N SER A 103 -26.55 -7.98 -11.41
CA SER A 103 -27.38 -6.77 -11.54
C SER A 103 -28.81 -7.10 -11.95
N GLU A 104 -29.00 -7.98 -12.93
CA GLU A 104 -30.32 -8.45 -13.38
C GLU A 104 -31.05 -9.25 -12.28
N CYS A 105 -30.30 -9.89 -11.35
CA CYS A 105 -30.85 -10.56 -10.17
C CYS A 105 -31.11 -9.61 -8.96
N GLY A 106 -31.11 -8.29 -9.17
CA GLY A 106 -31.40 -7.31 -8.12
C GLY A 106 -30.17 -6.70 -7.45
N GLY A 107 -28.96 -7.03 -7.91
CA GLY A 107 -27.70 -6.45 -7.46
C GLY A 107 -27.08 -7.13 -6.23
N VAL A 108 -25.91 -6.62 -5.83
CA VAL A 108 -25.14 -7.13 -4.70
C VAL A 108 -25.32 -6.24 -3.46
N ARG A 109 -25.52 -6.90 -2.31
CA ARG A 109 -25.51 -6.25 -0.99
C ARG A 109 -24.15 -6.47 -0.34
N ALA A 110 -23.48 -5.38 0.05
CA ALA A 110 -22.15 -5.43 0.66
C ALA A 110 -22.06 -4.45 1.84
N THR A 111 -21.30 -4.84 2.87
CA THR A 111 -20.99 -4.04 4.05
C THR A 111 -19.52 -4.26 4.45
N VAL A 112 -18.93 -3.30 5.16
CA VAL A 112 -17.56 -3.37 5.66
C VAL A 112 -17.57 -3.86 7.10
N VAL A 113 -17.06 -5.08 7.35
CA VAL A 113 -17.11 -5.70 8.69
C VAL A 113 -16.04 -5.15 9.64
N LYS A 114 -14.83 -4.92 9.15
CA LYS A 114 -13.71 -4.32 9.91
C LYS A 114 -12.86 -3.48 8.96
N HIS A 115 -12.46 -2.30 9.40
CA HIS A 115 -11.56 -1.41 8.68
C HIS A 115 -10.39 -1.03 9.58
N SER A 116 -9.24 -1.65 9.36
CA SER A 116 -8.01 -1.32 10.10
C SER A 116 -6.77 -1.71 9.30
N MET A 117 -5.82 -0.79 9.18
CA MET A 117 -4.45 -1.10 8.74
C MET A 117 -3.63 -1.57 9.93
N GLN A 118 -2.73 -2.52 9.71
CA GLN A 118 -2.06 -3.25 10.77
C GLN A 118 -0.55 -3.11 10.69
N ARG A 119 0.10 -3.06 11.87
CA ARG A 119 1.55 -3.26 12.00
C ARG A 119 1.80 -4.21 13.16
N ALA A 120 2.67 -5.18 12.94
CA ALA A 120 2.87 -6.27 13.88
C ALA A 120 4.33 -6.39 14.36
N PRO A 121 4.73 -5.66 15.42
CA PRO A 121 6.01 -5.87 16.07
C PRO A 121 5.98 -7.11 16.97
N VAL A 122 7.17 -7.62 17.30
CA VAL A 122 7.36 -8.71 18.24
C VAL A 122 8.22 -8.24 19.40
N PHE A 123 7.79 -8.56 20.63
CA PHE A 123 8.53 -8.30 21.85
C PHE A 123 9.10 -9.62 22.38
N LEU A 124 10.40 -9.65 22.68
CA LEU A 124 11.11 -10.84 23.13
C LEU A 124 11.45 -10.71 24.61
N PHE A 125 11.18 -11.78 25.37
CA PHE A 125 11.41 -11.86 26.80
C PHE A 125 12.30 -13.05 27.14
N GLU A 126 12.76 -13.17 28.39
CA GLU A 126 13.53 -14.35 28.82
C GLU A 126 12.63 -15.55 29.06
N THR A 127 11.38 -15.31 29.48
CA THR A 127 10.42 -16.37 29.83
C THR A 127 9.03 -16.10 29.26
N ALA A 128 8.24 -17.16 29.10
CA ALA A 128 6.83 -17.06 28.73
C ALA A 128 5.99 -16.32 29.78
N LEU A 129 6.40 -16.36 31.06
CA LEU A 129 5.73 -15.63 32.14
C LEU A 129 5.83 -14.12 31.92
N GLN A 130 7.03 -13.62 31.63
CA GLN A 130 7.26 -12.20 31.31
C GLN A 130 6.46 -11.76 30.07
N ALA A 131 6.42 -12.58 29.02
CA ALA A 131 5.65 -12.27 27.81
C ALA A 131 4.14 -12.15 28.10
N ARG A 132 3.59 -13.02 28.95
CA ARG A 132 2.19 -12.95 29.41
C ARG A 132 1.94 -11.68 30.23
N ASP A 133 2.81 -11.39 31.19
CA ASP A 133 2.66 -10.24 32.09
C ASP A 133 2.76 -8.93 31.32
N PHE A 134 3.67 -8.86 30.33
CA PHE A 134 3.73 -7.75 29.40
C PHE A 134 2.46 -7.60 28.56
N GLY A 135 1.84 -8.70 28.15
CA GLY A 135 0.54 -8.66 27.47
C GLY A 135 -0.58 -8.08 28.34
N GLN A 136 -0.60 -8.38 29.64
CA GLN A 136 -1.53 -7.74 30.57
C GLN A 136 -1.25 -6.24 30.69
N TRP A 137 0.02 -5.88 30.87
CA TRP A 137 0.46 -4.49 30.93
C TRP A 137 0.09 -3.69 29.67
N LEU A 138 0.21 -4.26 28.47
CA LEU A 138 -0.22 -3.62 27.22
C LEU A 138 -1.71 -3.25 27.21
N ASN A 139 -2.56 -4.06 27.84
CA ASN A 139 -4.00 -3.76 27.93
C ASN A 139 -4.25 -2.63 28.94
N ASP A 140 -3.56 -2.64 30.07
CA ASP A 140 -3.69 -1.62 31.11
C ASP A 140 -3.19 -0.24 30.62
N GLU A 141 -2.11 -0.23 29.83
CA GLU A 141 -1.49 0.99 29.30
C GLU A 141 -1.97 1.38 27.89
N PHE A 142 -3.04 0.76 27.38
CA PHE A 142 -3.49 0.94 26.00
C PHE A 142 -3.67 2.43 25.62
N GLU A 143 -4.28 3.24 26.50
CA GLU A 143 -4.52 4.66 26.23
C GLU A 143 -3.23 5.49 26.17
N ALA A 144 -2.22 5.17 26.98
CA ALA A 144 -0.93 5.83 26.95
C ALA A 144 -0.15 5.46 25.68
N ILE A 145 -0.16 4.18 25.31
CA ILE A 145 0.44 3.67 24.08
C ILE A 145 -0.24 4.31 22.85
N LYS A 146 -1.57 4.39 22.87
CA LYS A 146 -2.37 5.07 21.86
C LYS A 146 -1.97 6.53 21.72
N ALA A 147 -1.87 7.27 22.82
CA ALA A 147 -1.43 8.66 22.81
C ALA A 147 -0.01 8.83 22.25
N ALA A 148 0.92 7.92 22.56
CA ALA A 148 2.27 7.94 21.99
C ALA A 148 2.27 7.67 20.47
N ALA A 149 1.52 6.67 20.02
CA ALA A 149 1.41 6.33 18.60
C ALA A 149 0.82 7.48 17.77
N GLU A 150 -0.26 8.09 18.28
CA GLU A 150 -1.03 9.13 17.59
C GLU A 150 -0.31 10.47 17.50
N GLN A 151 0.74 10.73 18.29
CA GLN A 151 1.60 11.92 18.12
C GLN A 151 2.30 11.96 16.75
N SER A 152 2.47 10.81 16.10
CA SER A 152 3.18 10.70 14.83
C SER A 152 2.30 10.92 13.59
N THR A 153 0.99 11.11 13.77
CA THR A 153 -0.01 11.11 12.70
C THR A 153 -1.17 12.04 13.02
N SER A 154 -1.70 12.75 12.02
CA SER A 154 -2.88 13.61 12.21
C SER A 154 -4.20 12.90 11.93
N THR A 155 -4.17 11.76 11.23
CA THR A 155 -5.37 11.04 10.76
C THR A 155 -5.48 9.62 11.29
N GLY A 156 -4.36 9.01 11.66
CA GLY A 156 -4.32 7.63 12.14
C GLY A 156 -4.79 7.53 13.58
N LYS A 157 -5.64 6.54 13.89
CA LYS A 157 -6.04 6.26 15.27
C LYS A 157 -5.80 4.82 15.64
N LEU A 158 -5.10 4.55 16.74
CA LEU A 158 -4.91 3.20 17.26
C LEU A 158 -6.23 2.75 17.89
N VAL A 159 -6.83 1.68 17.37
CA VAL A 159 -8.14 1.20 17.83
C VAL A 159 -8.04 -0.08 18.64
N GLU A 160 -6.98 -0.87 18.45
CA GLU A 160 -6.82 -2.17 19.09
C GLU A 160 -5.36 -2.60 19.01
N ILE A 161 -4.90 -3.37 20.01
CA ILE A 161 -3.65 -4.13 19.95
C ILE A 161 -4.01 -5.59 20.17
N GLU A 162 -4.06 -6.38 19.09
CA GLU A 162 -4.27 -7.82 19.21
C GLU A 162 -2.96 -8.49 19.69
N GLN A 163 -3.06 -9.56 20.48
CA GLN A 163 -1.90 -10.21 21.10
C GLN A 163 -1.84 -11.71 20.77
N TYR A 164 -0.65 -12.18 20.39
CA TYR A 164 -0.40 -13.54 19.93
C TYR A 164 0.90 -14.09 20.57
N PRO A 165 0.82 -14.70 21.76
CA PRO A 165 1.99 -15.23 22.46
C PRO A 165 2.52 -16.52 21.81
N VAL A 166 3.85 -16.62 21.68
CA VAL A 166 4.57 -17.82 21.20
C VAL A 166 5.82 -18.00 22.06
N ALA A 167 5.81 -18.99 22.96
CA ALA A 167 6.88 -19.20 23.94
C ALA A 167 7.18 -17.92 24.76
N ASN A 168 8.40 -17.40 24.66
CA ASN A 168 8.86 -16.16 25.30
C ASN A 168 8.72 -14.92 24.42
N MET A 169 7.97 -15.01 23.31
CA MET A 169 7.72 -13.90 22.39
C MET A 169 6.25 -13.48 22.45
N LEU A 170 6.00 -12.18 22.43
CA LEU A 170 4.67 -11.61 22.23
C LEU A 170 4.59 -10.91 20.89
N TYR A 171 3.94 -11.54 19.91
CA TYR A 171 3.56 -10.85 18.68
C TYR A 171 2.35 -9.99 18.98
N THR A 172 2.44 -8.72 18.62
CA THR A 172 1.33 -7.78 18.79
C THR A 172 0.90 -7.33 17.41
N ARG A 173 -0.35 -6.91 17.27
CA ARG A 173 -0.87 -6.34 16.04
C ARG A 173 -1.59 -5.06 16.38
N PHE A 174 -0.92 -3.95 16.13
CA PHE A 174 -1.46 -2.62 16.29
C PHE A 174 -2.38 -2.34 15.11
N CYS A 175 -3.66 -2.18 15.39
CA CYS A 175 -4.72 -1.93 14.42
C CYS A 175 -5.06 -0.45 14.42
N TYR A 176 -4.90 0.21 13.28
CA TYR A 176 -5.18 1.64 13.11
C TYR A 176 -6.30 1.87 12.11
N THR A 177 -7.18 2.84 12.37
CA THR A 177 -7.92 3.50 11.29
C THR A 177 -7.02 4.53 10.61
N THR A 178 -7.21 4.75 9.31
CA THR A 178 -6.24 5.50 8.47
C THR A 178 -6.89 6.56 7.58
N GLY A 179 -8.14 6.90 7.85
CA GLY A 179 -8.98 7.69 6.92
C GLY A 179 -9.13 6.95 5.60
N ASP A 180 -8.92 7.65 4.49
CA ASP A 180 -9.00 7.09 3.13
C ASP A 180 -7.64 6.58 2.61
N ALA A 181 -6.56 6.79 3.37
CA ALA A 181 -5.25 6.32 2.97
C ALA A 181 -5.11 4.81 3.25
N ALA A 182 -4.38 4.09 2.40
CA ALA A 182 -4.01 2.70 2.67
C ALA A 182 -3.21 2.56 3.99
N GLY A 183 -2.41 3.57 4.37
CA GLY A 183 -1.90 3.70 5.74
C GLY A 183 -0.67 2.86 6.11
N GLN A 184 0.03 2.25 5.14
CA GLN A 184 1.20 1.40 5.41
C GLN A 184 2.37 2.17 6.06
N ASN A 185 2.74 3.33 5.51
CA ASN A 185 3.81 4.18 6.06
C ASN A 185 3.43 4.78 7.40
N MET A 186 2.17 5.22 7.52
CA MET A 186 1.63 5.83 8.72
C MET A 186 1.63 4.83 9.88
N SER A 187 1.07 3.64 9.70
CA SER A 187 1.05 2.59 10.73
C SER A 187 2.46 2.17 11.14
N GLY A 188 3.40 2.06 10.20
CA GLY A 188 4.82 1.81 10.52
C GLY A 188 5.43 2.86 11.44
N ARG A 189 5.24 4.15 11.12
CA ARG A 189 5.72 5.26 11.94
C ARG A 189 5.04 5.35 13.30
N ALA A 190 3.72 5.18 13.34
CA ALA A 190 2.95 5.23 14.58
C ALA A 190 3.31 4.10 15.54
N THR A 191 3.48 2.88 15.02
CA THR A 191 3.93 1.76 15.83
C THR A 191 5.38 1.93 16.28
N PHE A 192 6.26 2.55 15.48
CA PHE A 192 7.60 2.89 15.93
C PHE A 192 7.58 3.83 17.15
N PHE A 193 6.78 4.90 17.11
CA PHE A 193 6.62 5.82 18.24
C PHE A 193 6.04 5.13 19.47
N ALA A 194 5.06 4.24 19.28
CA ALA A 194 4.52 3.42 20.35
C ALA A 194 5.60 2.51 20.97
N CYS A 195 6.39 1.83 20.14
CA CYS A 195 7.45 0.93 20.61
C CYS A 195 8.58 1.68 21.34
N GLU A 196 8.96 2.87 20.87
CA GLU A 196 9.96 3.71 21.55
C GLU A 196 9.44 4.24 22.90
N TRP A 197 8.14 4.45 23.05
CA TRP A 197 7.54 4.81 24.33
C TRP A 197 7.45 3.62 25.30
N ILE A 198 7.19 2.41 24.78
CA ILE A 198 7.11 1.16 25.55
C ILE A 198 8.48 0.76 26.12
N ARG A 199 9.56 1.11 25.43
CA ARG A 199 10.94 0.71 25.74
C ARG A 199 11.44 1.25 27.08
#